data_AF-A0A6C0DM74-F1
#
_entry.id   AF-A0A6C0DM74-F1
#
_cell.length_a   1.000
_cell.length_b   1.000
_cell.length_c   1.000
_cell.angle_alpha   90.00
_cell.angle_beta   90.00
_cell.angle_gamma   90.00
#
_symmetry.space_group_name_H-M   'P 1'
#
loop_
_entity.id
_entity.type
_entity.pdbx_description
1 polymer ?
#
loop_
_entity_poly.entity_id
_entity_poly.type
_entity_poly.pdbx_seq_one_letter_code
_entity_poly.pdbx_strand_id
1 'polypeptide(L)'
;MAQFTRDLEDLLYLSTQKIRIVTHLRKNYRENIHYIVEKKCLGLEKPKQNGGQNKMIFKLTEEAFDLLKNSFNLRNRYIVDISDKVKCVNIGMCIENQTIGFIENAYKKSMNLKRQHIFGKYRVDLYFIDYNLIIECDENNHEDRDPIKEKTREDYLISLGNKIIRYNPNEKGFDLSNVLSEINAILFS
;
A
#
# COMPACT_ATOMS: atom_id res chain seq x y z
N MET A 1 3.12 24.65 -12.17
CA MET A 1 4.07 23.53 -11.94
C MET A 1 4.14 23.30 -10.44
N ALA A 2 4.05 22.06 -9.98
CA ALA A 2 4.16 21.76 -8.55
C ALA A 2 5.56 22.14 -8.06
N GLN A 3 5.64 22.96 -7.02
CA GLN A 3 6.92 23.38 -6.43
C GLN A 3 7.28 22.41 -5.30
N PHE A 4 8.47 21.80 -5.37
CA PHE A 4 8.97 20.87 -4.36
C PHE A 4 9.81 21.65 -3.32
N THR A 5 9.15 22.27 -2.36
CA THR A 5 9.73 23.23 -1.41
C THR A 5 10.12 22.62 -0.07
N ARG A 6 9.51 21.49 0.33
CA ARG A 6 9.62 20.94 1.69
C ARG A 6 10.57 19.75 1.76
N ASP A 7 11.44 19.70 2.75
CA ASP A 7 12.37 18.58 2.94
C ASP A 7 11.75 17.51 3.84
N LEU A 8 11.86 16.23 3.44
CA LEU A 8 11.47 15.10 4.28
C LEU A 8 12.23 15.06 5.61
N GLU A 9 13.43 15.62 5.68
CA GLU A 9 14.23 15.72 6.90
C GLU A 9 13.46 16.45 8.02
N ASP A 10 12.60 17.41 7.67
CA ASP A 10 11.75 18.13 8.63
C ASP A 10 10.73 17.21 9.32
N LEU A 11 10.46 16.02 8.77
CA LEU A 11 9.53 15.04 9.32
C LEU A 11 10.20 13.91 10.11
N LEU A 12 11.52 13.94 10.30
CA LEU A 12 12.23 12.89 11.05
C LEU A 12 11.79 12.76 12.51
N TYR A 13 11.16 13.79 13.09
CA TYR A 13 10.57 13.67 14.43
C TYR A 13 9.40 12.66 14.49
N LEU A 14 8.81 12.29 13.35
CA LEU A 14 7.71 11.31 13.29
C LEU A 14 8.18 9.85 13.45
N SER A 15 9.46 9.57 13.20
CA SER A 15 10.02 8.23 13.32
C SER A 15 11.51 8.24 13.62
N THR A 16 11.95 7.37 14.52
CA THR A 16 13.39 7.22 14.85
C THR A 16 14.24 6.76 13.66
N GLN A 17 13.62 6.19 12.61
CA GLN A 17 14.33 5.72 11.43
C GLN A 17 13.76 6.34 10.16
N LYS A 18 14.58 7.13 9.45
CA LYS A 18 14.26 7.72 8.14
C LYS A 18 13.70 6.70 7.14
N ILE A 19 14.22 5.47 7.18
CA ILE A 19 13.77 4.36 6.32
C ILE A 19 12.26 4.13 6.38
N ARG A 20 11.64 4.26 7.56
CA ARG A 20 10.20 4.01 7.73
C ARG A 20 9.37 5.09 7.05
N ILE A 21 9.79 6.34 7.17
CA ILE A 21 9.14 7.49 6.55
C ILE A 21 9.31 7.41 5.03
N VAL A 22 10.52 7.12 4.53
CA VAL A 22 10.78 6.96 3.09
C VAL A 22 9.97 5.80 2.50
N THR A 23 9.92 4.65 3.17
CA THR A 23 9.10 3.51 2.72
C THR A 23 7.62 3.87 2.70
N HIS A 24 7.11 4.60 3.71
CA HIS A 24 5.72 5.06 3.72
C HIS A 24 5.46 6.07 2.59
N LEU A 25 6.35 7.04 2.37
CA LEU A 25 6.27 8.02 1.30
C LEU A 25 6.18 7.31 -0.06
N ARG A 26 7.10 6.38 -0.35
CA ARG A 26 7.12 5.64 -1.61
C ARG A 26 5.90 4.75 -1.83
N LYS A 27 5.33 4.21 -0.75
CA LYS A 27 4.14 3.35 -0.83
C LYS A 27 2.84 4.14 -1.07
N ASN A 28 2.78 5.41 -0.64
CA ASN A 28 1.54 6.19 -0.64
C ASN A 28 1.54 7.35 -1.65
N TYR A 29 2.69 7.75 -2.16
CA TYR A 29 2.86 8.94 -2.99
C TYR A 29 3.68 8.62 -4.24
N ARG A 30 3.46 9.38 -5.32
CA ARG A 30 4.13 9.22 -6.62
C ARG A 30 5.29 10.20 -6.80
N GLU A 31 6.44 9.70 -7.25
CA GLU A 31 7.61 10.51 -7.64
C GLU A 31 7.29 11.39 -8.85
N ASN A 32 7.90 12.59 -8.93
CA ASN A 32 7.65 13.65 -9.91
C ASN A 32 6.25 14.30 -9.85
N ILE A 33 5.37 13.82 -8.97
CA ILE A 33 4.05 14.42 -8.71
C ILE A 33 4.02 15.00 -7.30
N HIS A 34 4.33 14.17 -6.30
CA HIS A 34 4.22 14.52 -4.89
C HIS A 34 5.59 14.77 -4.25
N TYR A 35 6.62 14.09 -4.72
CA TYR A 35 7.99 14.26 -4.27
C TYR A 35 8.99 14.06 -5.41
N ILE A 36 10.20 14.60 -5.23
CA ILE A 36 11.37 14.33 -6.05
C ILE A 36 12.52 13.84 -5.16
N VAL A 37 13.47 13.13 -5.75
CA VAL A 37 14.63 12.58 -5.03
C VAL A 37 15.92 13.13 -5.63
N GLU A 38 16.73 13.77 -4.80
CA GLU A 38 18.04 14.31 -5.16
C GLU A 38 19.14 13.53 -4.42
N LYS A 39 20.28 13.30 -5.08
CA LYS A 39 21.45 12.72 -4.40
C LYS A 39 22.12 13.81 -3.56
N LYS A 40 22.35 13.53 -2.27
CA LYS A 40 23.14 14.39 -1.40
C LYS A 40 24.59 14.35 -1.90
N CYS A 41 25.11 15.45 -2.42
CA CYS A 41 26.53 15.60 -2.77
C CYS A 41 27.36 15.54 -1.48
N LEU A 42 27.78 14.34 -1.10
CA LEU A 42 28.80 14.15 -0.08
C LEU A 42 30.15 14.39 -0.76
N GLY A 43 30.93 15.34 -0.23
CA GLY A 43 32.33 15.53 -0.62
C GLY A 43 33.11 14.21 -0.54
N LEU A 44 34.23 14.17 -1.25
CA LEU A 44 35.13 13.03 -1.50
C LEU A 44 35.63 12.32 -0.23
N GLU A 45 34.75 11.64 0.52
CA GLU A 45 35.11 10.68 1.55
C GLU A 45 34.13 9.51 1.46
N LYS A 46 34.64 8.32 1.11
CA LYS A 46 33.85 7.10 0.94
C LYS A 46 33.20 6.73 2.29
N PRO A 47 31.88 6.89 2.50
CA PRO A 47 31.28 6.53 3.77
C PRO A 47 31.00 5.03 3.78
N LYS A 48 31.22 4.41 4.94
CA LYS A 48 30.94 3.00 5.25
C LYS A 48 29.60 2.56 4.67
N GLN A 49 29.60 1.39 4.04
CA GLN A 49 28.44 0.76 3.41
C GLN A 49 27.43 0.40 4.50
N ASN A 50 26.41 1.24 4.73
CA ASN A 50 25.08 0.90 5.25
C ASN A 50 24.19 2.18 5.23
N GLY A 51 22.99 2.10 4.64
CA GLY A 51 21.98 3.19 4.70
C GLY A 51 21.88 4.09 3.46
N GLY A 52 21.67 3.52 2.26
CA GLY A 52 21.59 4.28 1.00
C GLY A 52 20.59 5.45 0.99
N GLN A 53 19.49 5.34 1.74
CA GLN A 53 18.48 6.41 1.83
C GLN A 53 18.93 7.66 2.61
N ASN A 54 19.95 7.53 3.48
CA ASN A 54 20.54 8.68 4.18
C ASN A 54 21.34 9.58 3.22
N LYS A 55 21.69 9.06 2.02
CA LYS A 55 22.38 9.79 0.95
C LYS A 55 21.42 10.47 -0.03
N MET A 56 20.11 10.33 0.16
CA MET A 56 19.09 10.93 -0.70
C MET A 56 18.34 12.03 0.04
N ILE A 57 18.12 13.16 -0.63
CA ILE A 57 17.27 14.26 -0.20
C ILE A 57 15.92 14.07 -0.89
N PHE A 58 14.84 14.09 -0.13
CA PHE A 58 13.48 13.96 -0.66
C PHE A 58 12.80 15.31 -0.51
N LYS A 59 12.44 15.95 -1.63
CA LYS A 59 11.70 17.21 -1.62
C LYS A 59 10.25 16.95 -1.99
N LEU A 60 9.33 17.40 -1.15
CA LEU A 60 7.90 17.19 -1.28
C LEU A 60 7.22 18.50 -1.69
N THR A 61 6.06 18.37 -2.33
CA THR A 61 5.12 19.50 -2.44
C THR A 61 4.55 19.82 -1.05
N GLU A 62 4.09 21.06 -0.83
CA GLU A 62 3.45 21.45 0.44
C GLU A 62 2.30 20.52 0.82
N GLU A 63 1.44 20.20 -0.16
CA GLU A 63 0.30 19.29 0.05
C GLU A 63 0.76 17.88 0.45
N ALA A 64 1.73 17.31 -0.25
CA ALA A 64 2.25 15.98 0.08
C ALA A 64 2.93 15.93 1.45
N PHE A 65 3.63 17.01 1.82
CA PHE A 65 4.27 17.16 3.12
C PHE A 65 3.24 17.16 4.25
N ASP A 66 2.21 17.99 4.15
CA ASP A 66 1.17 18.08 5.18
C ASP A 66 0.35 16.79 5.28
N LEU A 67 0.02 16.16 4.15
CA LEU A 67 -0.64 14.86 4.14
C LEU A 67 0.21 13.80 4.82
N LEU A 68 1.50 13.69 4.48
CA LEU A 68 2.41 12.71 5.07
C LEU A 68 2.57 12.93 6.58
N LYS A 69 2.73 14.19 6.99
CA LYS A 69 2.83 14.57 8.40
C LYS A 69 1.63 14.08 9.20
N ASN A 70 0.44 14.23 8.64
CA ASN A 70 -0.80 13.88 9.30
C ASN A 70 -1.13 12.37 9.20
N SER A 71 -0.71 11.69 8.11
CA SER A 71 -1.03 10.29 7.83
C SER A 71 -0.05 9.26 8.39
N PHE A 72 1.22 9.63 8.60
CA PHE A 72 2.29 8.66 8.86
C PHE A 72 2.04 7.72 10.06
N ASN A 73 1.42 8.23 11.14
CA ASN A 73 1.12 7.47 12.36
C ASN A 73 -0.38 7.18 12.55
N LEU A 74 -1.23 7.50 11.57
CA LEU A 74 -2.66 7.21 11.64
C LEU A 74 -2.89 5.70 11.57
N ARG A 75 -3.14 5.06 12.72
CA ARG A 75 -3.75 3.72 12.76
C ARG A 75 -5.22 3.88 12.38
N ASN A 76 -5.77 2.96 11.58
CA ASN A 76 -7.17 2.93 11.13
C ASN A 76 -8.22 3.25 12.24
N ARG A 77 -7.90 2.98 13.51
CA ARG A 77 -8.76 3.28 14.67
C ARG A 77 -9.00 4.77 14.92
N TYR A 78 -8.07 5.66 14.58
CA TYR A 78 -8.17 7.10 14.83
C TYR A 78 -8.92 7.86 13.73
N ILE A 79 -9.23 7.22 12.61
CA ILE A 79 -9.95 7.85 11.48
C ILE A 79 -11.42 8.11 11.87
N VAL A 80 -12.02 7.21 12.65
CA VAL A 80 -13.42 7.32 13.12
C VAL A 80 -13.59 8.52 14.07
N ASP A 81 -12.68 8.68 15.04
CA ASP A 81 -12.76 9.79 16.01
C ASP A 81 -12.50 11.17 15.39
N ILE A 82 -11.73 11.23 14.28
CA ILE A 82 -11.44 12.48 13.59
C ILE A 82 -12.59 12.86 12.63
N SER A 83 -13.27 11.90 11.98
CA SER A 83 -14.40 12.21 11.09
C SER A 83 -15.58 12.84 11.82
N ASP A 84 -15.79 12.49 13.10
CA ASP A 84 -16.88 13.05 13.91
C ASP A 84 -16.65 14.53 14.28
N LYS A 85 -15.40 15.03 14.20
CA LYS A 85 -15.05 16.41 14.53
C LYS A 85 -14.56 17.24 13.35
N VAL A 86 -14.10 16.62 12.27
CA VAL A 86 -13.50 17.28 11.11
C VAL A 86 -14.26 16.85 9.86
N LYS A 87 -14.92 17.81 9.20
CA LYS A 87 -15.79 17.59 8.01
C LYS A 87 -15.11 16.82 6.88
N CYS A 88 -13.78 16.94 6.72
CA CYS A 88 -12.99 16.19 5.75
C CYS A 88 -11.59 15.92 6.31
N VAL A 89 -11.18 14.65 6.37
CA VAL A 89 -9.79 14.26 6.62
C VAL A 89 -9.22 13.73 5.32
N ASN A 90 -8.30 14.47 4.70
CA ASN A 90 -7.62 14.00 3.51
C ASN A 90 -6.43 13.15 3.98
N ILE A 91 -6.53 11.82 3.86
CA ILE A 91 -5.51 10.87 4.32
C ILE A 91 -4.94 10.18 3.08
N GLY A 92 -3.61 10.22 2.91
CA GLY A 92 -2.93 9.34 1.97
C GLY A 92 -2.98 7.90 2.48
N MET A 93 -3.78 7.04 1.87
CA MET A 93 -3.76 5.60 2.12
C MET A 93 -3.39 4.84 0.84
N CYS A 94 -2.54 3.81 0.95
CA CYS A 94 -2.23 2.89 -0.15
C CYS A 94 -3.51 2.32 -0.75
N ILE A 95 -3.59 2.29 -2.08
CA ILE A 95 -4.78 1.89 -2.84
C ILE A 95 -5.18 0.44 -2.49
N GLU A 96 -4.20 -0.46 -2.35
CA GLU A 96 -4.36 -1.82 -1.83
C GLU A 96 -5.10 -1.82 -0.50
N ASN A 97 -4.62 -1.04 0.47
CA ASN A 97 -5.24 -0.98 1.80
C ASN A 97 -6.66 -0.42 1.75
N GLN A 98 -6.94 0.55 0.87
CA GLN A 98 -8.28 1.11 0.71
C GLN A 98 -9.25 0.06 0.14
N THR A 99 -8.87 -0.54 -1.00
CA THR A 99 -9.73 -1.47 -1.74
C THR A 99 -9.92 -2.79 -0.98
N ILE A 100 -8.85 -3.38 -0.45
CA ILE A 100 -8.93 -4.58 0.39
C ILE A 100 -9.71 -4.29 1.68
N GLY A 101 -9.48 -3.13 2.32
CA GLY A 101 -10.22 -2.73 3.50
C GLY A 101 -11.71 -2.53 3.21
N PHE A 102 -12.06 -2.00 2.05
CA PHE A 102 -13.45 -1.88 1.60
C PHE A 102 -14.11 -3.26 1.44
N ILE A 103 -13.45 -4.18 0.72
CA ILE A 103 -13.94 -5.55 0.52
C ILE A 103 -14.11 -6.26 1.88
N GLU A 104 -13.10 -6.21 2.75
CA GLU A 104 -13.19 -6.78 4.10
C GLU A 104 -14.40 -6.22 4.85
N ASN A 105 -14.59 -4.90 4.85
CA ASN A 105 -15.71 -4.26 5.55
C ASN A 105 -17.08 -4.69 5.01
N ALA A 106 -17.20 -4.98 3.71
CA ALA A 106 -18.43 -5.44 3.09
C ALA A 106 -18.86 -6.82 3.60
N TYR A 107 -17.91 -7.74 3.89
CA TYR A 107 -18.21 -9.13 4.21
C TYR A 107 -17.90 -9.54 5.66
N LYS A 108 -17.07 -8.80 6.42
CA LYS A 108 -16.58 -9.20 7.76
C LYS A 108 -17.64 -9.47 8.82
N LYS A 109 -18.87 -8.97 8.62
CA LYS A 109 -19.98 -9.18 9.57
C LYS A 109 -20.64 -10.56 9.40
N SER A 110 -20.59 -11.13 8.21
CA SER A 110 -21.26 -12.39 7.85
C SER A 110 -20.30 -13.50 7.47
N MET A 111 -19.04 -13.19 7.16
CA MET A 111 -18.05 -14.14 6.65
C MET A 111 -16.79 -14.16 7.49
N ASN A 112 -16.12 -15.32 7.54
CA ASN A 112 -14.84 -15.48 8.21
C ASN A 112 -13.68 -15.03 7.29
N LEU A 113 -13.13 -13.86 7.58
CA LEU A 113 -12.10 -13.23 6.76
C LEU A 113 -10.78 -13.08 7.51
N LYS A 114 -9.67 -13.16 6.79
CA LYS A 114 -8.34 -12.88 7.34
C LYS A 114 -7.48 -12.10 6.37
N ARG A 115 -7.07 -10.90 6.78
CA ARG A 115 -6.06 -10.11 6.07
C ARG A 115 -4.66 -10.69 6.24
N GLN A 116 -3.82 -10.51 5.23
CA GLN A 116 -2.40 -10.87 5.28
C GLN A 116 -2.18 -12.33 5.70
N HIS A 117 -3.05 -13.24 5.24
CA HIS A 117 -2.98 -14.66 5.58
C HIS A 117 -1.71 -15.29 4.98
N ILE A 118 -1.10 -16.23 5.70
CA ILE A 118 0.16 -16.86 5.30
C ILE A 118 -0.10 -18.31 4.88
N PHE A 119 0.26 -18.63 3.64
CA PHE A 119 0.29 -20.00 3.10
C PHE A 119 1.74 -20.39 2.83
N GLY A 120 2.30 -21.28 3.65
CA GLY A 120 3.71 -21.63 3.58
C GLY A 120 4.59 -20.39 3.73
N LYS A 121 5.32 -20.03 2.66
CA LYS A 121 6.18 -18.82 2.62
C LYS A 121 5.51 -17.59 2.01
N TYR A 122 4.30 -17.73 1.48
CA TYR A 122 3.60 -16.67 0.76
C TYR A 122 2.56 -16.01 1.65
N ARG A 123 2.32 -14.72 1.41
CA ARG A 123 1.31 -13.92 2.10
C ARG A 123 0.34 -13.39 1.06
N VAL A 124 -0.95 -13.49 1.35
CA VAL A 124 -2.04 -13.01 0.50
C VAL A 124 -2.78 -11.86 1.17
N ASP A 125 -3.39 -10.96 0.40
CA ASP A 125 -3.92 -9.70 0.95
C ASP A 125 -5.17 -9.90 1.81
N LEU A 126 -6.12 -10.69 1.31
CA LEU A 126 -7.36 -11.05 1.99
C LEU A 126 -7.78 -12.48 1.66
N TYR A 127 -8.19 -13.23 2.67
CA TYR A 127 -8.61 -14.63 2.54
C TYR A 127 -9.99 -14.86 3.17
N PHE A 128 -10.91 -15.41 2.39
CA PHE A 128 -12.22 -15.90 2.80
C PHE A 128 -12.06 -17.37 3.18
N ILE A 129 -11.93 -17.62 4.48
CA ILE A 129 -11.48 -18.91 5.02
C ILE A 129 -12.43 -20.04 4.61
N ASP A 130 -13.73 -19.82 4.80
CA ASP A 130 -14.73 -20.88 4.61
C ASP A 130 -14.97 -21.23 3.13
N TYR A 131 -14.48 -20.39 2.21
CA TYR A 131 -14.68 -20.53 0.77
C TYR A 131 -13.40 -20.87 0.01
N ASN A 132 -12.27 -21.01 0.71
CA ASN A 132 -10.94 -21.13 0.11
C ASN A 132 -10.70 -20.07 -0.99
N LEU A 133 -11.16 -18.83 -0.76
CA LEU A 133 -11.08 -17.76 -1.75
C LEU A 133 -10.09 -16.69 -1.31
N ILE A 134 -9.08 -16.46 -2.15
CA ILE A 134 -8.05 -15.46 -1.96
C ILE A 134 -8.37 -14.26 -2.86
N ILE A 135 -8.28 -13.05 -2.29
CA ILE A 135 -8.37 -11.79 -3.01
C ILE A 135 -7.01 -11.11 -2.95
N GLU A 136 -6.46 -10.75 -4.11
CA GLU A 136 -5.18 -10.05 -4.24
C GLU A 136 -5.33 -8.72 -4.99
N CYS A 137 -4.68 -7.69 -4.47
CA CYS A 137 -4.58 -6.41 -5.11
C CYS A 137 -3.22 -6.31 -5.82
N ASP A 138 -3.24 -6.32 -7.14
CA ASP A 138 -2.06 -6.22 -7.98
C ASP A 138 -1.85 -4.76 -8.42
N GLU A 139 -1.23 -3.96 -7.55
CA GLU A 139 -0.83 -2.61 -7.93
C GLU A 139 0.28 -2.64 -9.00
N ASN A 140 0.05 -1.93 -10.10
CA ASN A 140 0.99 -1.77 -11.24
C ASN A 140 1.41 -3.10 -11.92
N ASN A 141 0.53 -4.10 -11.98
CA ASN A 141 0.77 -5.39 -12.65
C ASN A 141 2.01 -6.16 -12.17
N HIS A 142 2.50 -5.85 -10.96
CA HIS A 142 3.73 -6.42 -10.43
C HIS A 142 4.90 -6.42 -11.43
N GLU A 143 5.04 -5.36 -12.26
CA GLU A 143 6.09 -5.27 -13.30
C GLU A 143 7.51 -5.43 -12.75
N ASP A 144 7.70 -5.20 -11.45
CA ASP A 144 8.96 -5.35 -10.73
C ASP A 144 9.27 -6.81 -10.30
N ARG A 145 8.33 -7.75 -10.51
CA ARG A 145 8.46 -9.15 -10.07
C ARG A 145 8.83 -10.09 -11.21
N ASP A 146 9.52 -11.17 -10.83
CA ASP A 146 9.88 -12.27 -11.73
C ASP A 146 8.62 -13.09 -12.08
N PRO A 147 8.20 -13.17 -13.35
CA PRO A 147 7.00 -13.88 -13.77
C PRO A 147 7.00 -15.36 -13.40
N ILE A 148 8.16 -16.01 -13.40
CA ILE A 148 8.28 -17.44 -13.07
C ILE A 148 7.99 -17.67 -11.59
N LYS A 149 8.50 -16.78 -10.72
CA LYS A 149 8.24 -16.85 -9.28
C LYS A 149 6.79 -16.57 -8.95
N GLU A 150 6.18 -15.63 -9.66
CA GLU A 150 4.77 -15.28 -9.46
C GLU A 150 3.85 -16.42 -9.90
N LYS A 151 4.14 -17.05 -11.04
CA LYS A 151 3.43 -18.25 -11.47
C LYS A 151 3.59 -19.41 -10.48
N THR A 152 4.82 -19.66 -10.01
CA THR A 152 5.08 -20.71 -9.00
C THR A 152 4.30 -20.46 -7.70
N ARG A 153 4.16 -19.19 -7.32
CA ARG A 153 3.39 -18.78 -6.14
C ARG A 153 1.90 -19.04 -6.34
N GLU A 154 1.37 -18.66 -7.50
CA GLU A 154 -0.03 -18.87 -7.84
C GLU A 154 -0.38 -20.35 -7.91
N ASP A 155 0.42 -21.15 -8.61
CA ASP A 155 0.27 -22.60 -8.73
C ASP A 155 0.28 -23.27 -7.35
N TYR A 156 1.16 -22.83 -6.44
CA TYR A 156 1.19 -23.31 -5.06
C TYR A 156 -0.12 -23.02 -4.32
N LEU A 157 -0.61 -21.77 -4.38
CA LEU A 157 -1.86 -21.39 -3.70
C LEU A 157 -3.08 -22.15 -4.25
N ILE A 158 -3.15 -22.32 -5.57
CA ILE A 158 -4.19 -23.11 -6.23
C ILE A 158 -4.08 -24.60 -5.85
N SER A 159 -2.86 -25.15 -5.75
CA SER A 159 -2.65 -26.56 -5.36
C SER A 159 -3.18 -26.88 -3.95
N LEU A 160 -3.30 -25.87 -3.07
CA LEU A 160 -3.91 -26.00 -1.75
C LEU A 160 -5.46 -25.97 -1.81
N GLY A 161 -6.05 -25.92 -3.00
CA GLY A 161 -7.50 -25.89 -3.23
C GLY A 161 -8.10 -24.49 -3.24
N ASN A 162 -7.28 -23.43 -3.30
CA ASN A 162 -7.79 -22.06 -3.29
C ASN A 162 -8.22 -21.58 -4.68
N LYS A 163 -9.29 -20.80 -4.70
CA LYS A 163 -9.64 -19.90 -5.81
C LYS A 163 -8.98 -18.54 -5.57
N ILE A 164 -8.59 -17.87 -6.64
CA ILE A 164 -7.92 -16.56 -6.56
C ILE A 164 -8.65 -15.57 -7.46
N ILE A 165 -9.03 -14.42 -6.91
CA ILE A 165 -9.43 -13.23 -7.66
C ILE A 165 -8.32 -12.21 -7.49
N ARG A 166 -7.75 -11.76 -8.61
CA ARG A 166 -6.73 -10.70 -8.65
C ARG A 166 -7.30 -9.51 -9.41
N TYR A 167 -7.16 -8.31 -8.84
CA TYR A 167 -7.58 -7.07 -9.50
C TYR A 167 -6.48 -6.03 -9.45
N ASN A 168 -6.40 -5.19 -10.49
CA ASN A 168 -5.46 -4.08 -10.54
C ASN A 168 -6.22 -2.74 -10.43
N PRO A 169 -6.09 -2.01 -9.31
CA PRO A 169 -6.81 -0.75 -9.12
C PRO A 169 -6.21 0.42 -9.93
N ASN A 170 -5.09 0.21 -10.61
CA ASN A 170 -4.46 1.19 -11.50
C ASN A 170 -4.92 1.04 -12.97
N GLU A 171 -5.68 0.00 -13.31
CA GLU A 171 -6.22 -0.17 -14.65
C GLU A 171 -7.21 0.94 -15.01
N LYS A 172 -7.18 1.35 -16.29
CA LYS A 172 -8.08 2.36 -16.81
C LYS A 172 -9.51 1.80 -16.82
N GLY A 173 -10.42 2.46 -16.11
CA GLY A 173 -11.80 2.00 -15.98
C GLY A 173 -12.02 0.97 -14.88
N PHE A 174 -11.04 0.79 -13.98
CA PHE A 174 -11.21 -0.01 -12.77
C PHE A 174 -12.43 0.45 -11.98
N ASP A 175 -13.31 -0.50 -11.67
CA ASP A 175 -14.45 -0.33 -10.78
C ASP A 175 -14.46 -1.48 -9.77
N LEU A 176 -14.41 -1.13 -8.49
CA LEU A 176 -14.45 -2.08 -7.38
C LEU A 176 -15.75 -2.89 -7.37
N SER A 177 -16.84 -2.37 -7.93
CA SER A 177 -18.12 -3.07 -8.03
C SER A 177 -18.03 -4.38 -8.82
N ASN A 178 -17.17 -4.42 -9.85
CA ASN A 178 -16.92 -5.63 -10.64
C ASN A 178 -16.24 -6.71 -9.79
N VAL A 179 -15.25 -6.32 -8.97
CA VAL A 179 -14.57 -7.23 -8.04
C VAL A 179 -15.56 -7.83 -7.04
N LEU A 180 -16.47 -7.01 -6.49
CA LEU A 180 -17.52 -7.50 -5.58
C LEU A 180 -18.49 -8.46 -6.28
N SER A 181 -18.82 -8.18 -7.55
CA SER A 181 -19.67 -9.06 -8.35
C SER A 181 -19.04 -10.45 -8.54
N GLU A 182 -17.74 -10.49 -8.87
CA GLU A 182 -16.99 -11.75 -9.01
C GLU A 182 -16.91 -12.51 -7.68
N ILE A 183 -16.67 -11.82 -6.57
CA ILE A 183 -16.70 -12.42 -5.23
C ILE A 183 -18.08 -13.02 -4.97
N ASN A 184 -19.15 -12.26 -5.18
CA ASN A 184 -20.53 -12.72 -4.95
C ASN A 184 -20.89 -13.93 -5.81
N ALA A 185 -20.42 -13.98 -7.06
CA ALA A 185 -20.61 -15.12 -7.94
C ALA A 185 -19.96 -16.41 -7.41
N ILE A 186 -18.94 -16.32 -6.55
CA ILE A 186 -18.33 -17.48 -5.88
C ILE A 186 -19.03 -17.78 -4.54
N LEU A 187 -19.40 -16.76 -3.77
CA LEU A 187 -19.98 -16.94 -2.45
C LEU A 187 -21.41 -17.45 -2.47
N PHE A 188 -22.16 -17.14 -3.53
CA PHE A 188 -23.59 -17.43 -3.67
C PHE A 188 -23.92 -18.28 -4.90
N SER A 189 -22.94 -18.94 -5.51
CA SER A 189 -23.15 -19.97 -6.54
C SER A 189 -23.74 -21.26 -5.99
#